data_AF-A0A967WTS6-F1
#
_entry.id   AF-A0A967WTS6-F1
#
_cell.length_a   1.000
_cell.length_b   1.000
_cell.length_c   1.000
_cell.angle_alpha   90.00
_cell.angle_beta   90.00
_cell.angle_gamma   90.00
#
_symmetry.space_group_name_H-M   'P 1'
#
loop_
_entity.id
_entity.type
_entity.pdbx_description
1 polymer ?
#
loop_
_entity_poly.entity_id
_entity_poly.type
_entity_poly.pdbx_seq_one_letter_code
_entity_poly.pdbx_strand_id
1 'polypeptide(L)' 'PDKIAIYQEAHERLCSSREEMVEEVRKTVLHELGHYLGIDEERLEELDLG' A
#
# COMPACT_ATOMS: atom_id res chain seq x y z
N PRO A 1 18.33 -8.32 -2.21
CA PRO A 1 17.04 -8.37 -1.50
C PRO A 1 16.15 -7.28 -2.08
N ASP A 2 14.92 -7.63 -2.45
CA ASP A 2 13.97 -6.64 -2.96
C ASP A 2 13.50 -5.75 -1.83
N LYS A 3 13.26 -4.47 -2.14
CA LYS A 3 12.96 -3.44 -1.16
C LYS A 3 11.72 -2.67 -1.59
N ILE A 4 10.76 -2.53 -0.68
CA ILE A 4 9.65 -1.58 -0.81
C ILE A 4 9.99 -0.36 0.04
N ALA A 5 9.91 0.84 -0.54
CA ALA A 5 10.13 2.08 0.17
C ALA A 5 8.78 2.72 0.51
N ILE A 6 8.60 3.10 1.77
CA ILE A 6 7.41 3.79 2.26
C ILE A 6 7.79 5.21 2.66
N TYR A 7 7.04 6.19 2.15
CA TYR A 7 7.25 7.60 2.45
C TYR A 7 6.33 8.04 3.59
N GLN A 8 6.83 7.98 4.82
CA GLN A 8 6.04 8.22 6.03
C GLN A 8 5.18 9.50 5.99
N GLU A 9 5.75 10.64 5.58
CA GLU A 9 5.00 11.92 5.54
C GLU A 9 3.80 11.88 4.58
N ALA A 10 3.84 11.05 3.52
CA ALA A 10 2.72 10.94 2.59
C ALA A 10 1.51 10.30 3.27
N HIS A 11 1.74 9.24 4.03
CA HIS A 11 0.72 8.51 4.79
C HIS A 11 0.21 9.35 5.97
N GLU A 12 1.09 10.08 6.66
CA GLU A 12 0.72 10.94 7.81
C GLU A 12 -0.20 12.09 7.41
N ARG A 13 -0.15 12.54 6.15
CA ARG A 13 -1.08 13.56 5.64
C ARG A 13 -2.49 13.04 5.39
N LEU A 14 -2.66 11.72 5.26
CA LEU A 14 -3.93 11.06 4.95
C LEU A 14 -4.57 10.43 6.20
N CYS A 15 -3.78 10.06 7.19
CA CYS A 15 -4.23 9.37 8.40
C CYS A 15 -4.31 10.31 9.60
N SER A 16 -5.34 10.16 10.42
CA SER A 16 -5.53 10.90 11.68
C SER A 16 -5.32 10.02 12.93
N SER A 17 -5.11 8.72 12.75
CA SER A 17 -4.89 7.76 13.83
C SER A 17 -3.79 6.75 13.48
N ARG A 18 -3.29 6.05 14.51
CA ARG A 18 -2.31 4.98 14.33
C ARG A 18 -2.92 3.78 13.61
N GLU A 19 -4.19 3.51 13.86
CA GLU A 19 -4.94 2.43 13.23
C GLU A 19 -5.06 2.66 11.72
N GLU A 20 -5.49 3.85 11.30
CA GLU A 20 -5.53 4.25 9.88
C GLU A 20 -4.15 4.18 9.23
N MET A 21 -3.11 4.66 9.93
CA MET A 21 -1.73 4.57 9.43
C MET A 21 -1.30 3.13 9.14
N VAL A 22 -1.63 2.19 10.03
CA VAL A 22 -1.29 0.77 9.84
C VAL A 22 -2.04 0.18 8.65
N GLU A 23 -3.31 0.54 8.46
CA GLU A 23 -4.12 0.08 7.33
C GLU A 23 -3.60 0.63 6.01
N GLU A 24 -3.30 1.93 5.92
CA GLU A 24 -2.78 2.57 4.70
C GLU A 24 -1.40 2.03 4.30
N VAL A 25 -0.49 1.86 5.27
CA VAL A 25 0.82 1.25 5.00
C VAL A 25 0.65 -0.20 4.54
N ARG A 26 -0.28 -0.96 5.14
CA ARG A 26 -0.56 -2.33 4.73
C ARG A 26 -1.07 -2.39 3.28
N LYS A 27 -2.01 -1.51 2.91
CA LYS A 27 -2.52 -1.39 1.53
C LYS A 27 -1.38 -1.11 0.56
N THR A 28 -0.56 -0.09 0.85
CA THR A 28 0.61 0.28 0.01
C THR A 28 1.57 -0.90 -0.18
N VAL A 29 1.93 -1.61 0.88
CA VAL A 29 2.86 -2.75 0.79
C VAL A 29 2.27 -3.89 -0.05
N LEU A 30 0.98 -4.19 0.12
CA LEU A 30 0.32 -5.25 -0.64
C LEU A 30 0.14 -4.90 -2.11
N HIS A 31 -0.15 -3.63 -2.43
CA HIS A 31 -0.20 -3.11 -3.79
C HIS A 31 1.14 -3.31 -4.51
N GLU A 32 2.23 -2.81 -3.92
CA GLU A 32 3.58 -2.93 -4.50
C GLU A 32 4.05 -4.39 -4.60
N LEU A 33 3.69 -5.23 -3.63
CA LEU A 33 3.95 -6.66 -3.70
C LEU A 33 3.15 -7.34 -4.82
N GLY A 34 1.90 -6.92 -5.03
CA GLY A 34 1.06 -7.41 -6.12
C GLY A 34 1.68 -7.11 -7.48
N HIS A 35 2.09 -5.87 -7.71
CA HIS A 35 2.80 -5.48 -8.93
C HIS A 35 4.12 -6.23 -9.10
N TYR A 36 4.89 -6.41 -8.04
CA TYR A 36 6.12 -7.22 -8.08
C TYR A 36 5.83 -8.67 -8.52
N LEU A 37 4.68 -9.24 -8.13
CA LEU A 37 4.23 -10.58 -8.54
C LEU A 37 3.54 -10.61 -9.91
N GLY A 38 3.40 -9.48 -10.59
CA GLY A 38 2.77 -9.36 -11.91
C GLY A 38 1.25 -9.25 -11.88
N ILE A 39 0.66 -8.82 -10.76
CA ILE A 39 -0.76 -8.46 -10.67
C ILE A 39 -0.94 -7.05 -11.26
N ASP A 40 -1.94 -6.90 -12.13
CA ASP A 40 -2.31 -5.63 -12.75
C ASP A 40 -3.22 -4.77 -11.86
N GLU A 41 -3.40 -3.51 -12.25
CA GLU A 41 -4.18 -2.52 -11.51
C GLU A 41 -5.64 -2.96 -11.32
N GLU A 42 -6.27 -3.46 -12.39
CA GLU A 42 -7.67 -3.92 -12.36
C GLU A 42 -7.86 -5.00 -11.28
N ARG A 43 -6.94 -5.96 -11.18
CA ARG A 43 -7.01 -6.98 -10.15
C ARG A 43 -6.70 -6.47 -8.74
N LEU A 44 -5.89 -5.42 -8.59
CA LEU A 44 -5.65 -4.79 -7.29
C LEU A 44 -6.88 -4.00 -6.80
N GLU A 45 -7.56 -3.28 -7.69
CA GLU A 45 -8.84 -2.61 -7.40
C GLU A 45 -9.89 -3.62 -6.90
N GLU A 46 -10.01 -4.78 -7.57
CA GLU A 46 -10.90 -5.87 -7.13
C GLU A 46 -10.60 -6.41 -5.72
N LEU A 47 -9.37 -6.21 -5.23
CA LEU A 47 -8.89 -6.67 -3.93
C LEU A 47 -8.90 -5.56 -2.85
N ASP A 48 -9.42 -4.37 -3.15
CA ASP A 48 -9.35 -3.17 -2.29
C ASP A 48 -7.89 -2.74 -2.00
N LEU A 49 -7.02 -2.96 -2.98
CA LEU A 49 -5.60 -2.60 -2.95
C LEU A 49 -5.21 -1.56 -4.00
N GLY A 50 -6.11 -1.18 -4.91
CA GLY A 50 -5.95 -0.09 -5.90
C GLY A 50 -6.38 1.26 -5.34
#